data_AF-I2PY61-F1
#
_entry.id   AF-I2PY61-F1
#
_cell.length_a   1.000
_cell.length_b   1.000
_cell.length_c   1.000
_cell.angle_alpha   90.00
_cell.angle_beta   90.00
_cell.angle_gamma   90.00
#
_symmetry.space_group_name_H-M   'P 1'
#
loop_
_entity.id
_entity.type
_entity.pdbx_description
1 polymer ?
#
loop_
_entity_poly.entity_id
_entity_poly.type
_entity_poly.pdbx_seq_one_letter_code
_entity_poly.pdbx_strand_id
1 'polypeptide(L)'
;MAAGVWDGIDKDRVSRGLVTAFMSDEYLEALADINNAETVAELRAARVKVKDLMTLWREEVPEFAFAIDALYLFSEKVEQQLAGTAG
;
A
#
# COMPACT_ATOMS: atom_id res chain seq x y z
N MET A 1 -4.91 25.19 20.41
CA MET A 1 -3.71 24.67 19.73
C MET A 1 -4.17 23.98 18.46
N ALA A 2 -3.52 24.21 17.32
CA ALA A 2 -3.84 23.42 16.12
C ALA A 2 -3.56 21.94 16.44
N ALA A 3 -4.54 21.07 16.18
CA ALA A 3 -4.34 19.63 16.34
C ALA A 3 -3.14 19.20 15.49
N GLY A 4 -2.21 18.46 16.09
CA GLY A 4 -1.11 17.85 15.36
C GLY A 4 -1.66 16.81 14.39
N VAL A 5 -0.97 16.62 13.26
CA VAL A 5 -1.37 15.65 12.22
C VAL A 5 -1.48 14.21 12.76
N TRP A 6 -0.85 13.94 13.90
CA TRP A 6 -0.82 12.63 14.55
C TRP A 6 -1.75 12.50 15.77
N ASP A 7 -2.53 13.53 16.08
CA ASP A 7 -3.43 13.49 17.22
C ASP A 7 -4.59 12.51 16.93
N GLY A 8 -4.80 11.55 17.82
CA GLY A 8 -5.83 10.50 17.66
C GLY A 8 -5.41 9.28 16.84
N ILE A 9 -4.18 9.23 16.32
CA ILE A 9 -3.62 8.07 15.63
C ILE A 9 -2.87 7.18 16.63
N ASP A 10 -3.08 5.86 16.55
CA ASP A 10 -2.27 4.87 17.26
C ASP A 10 -0.89 4.73 16.60
N LYS A 11 0.06 5.56 17.05
CA LYS A 11 1.42 5.65 16.50
C LYS A 11 2.19 4.33 16.63
N ASP A 12 1.98 3.59 17.71
CA ASP A 12 2.68 2.33 17.96
C ASP A 12 2.17 1.23 17.03
N ARG A 13 0.86 1.20 16.77
CA ARG A 13 0.27 0.31 15.76
C ARG A 13 0.77 0.67 14.35
N VAL A 14 0.78 1.95 14.00
CA VAL A 14 1.27 2.41 12.69
C VAL A 14 2.73 2.02 12.50
N SER A 15 3.58 2.29 13.49
CA SER A 15 5.00 1.95 13.43
C SER A 15 5.23 0.45 13.22
N ARG A 16 4.56 -0.41 13.99
CA ARG A 16 4.69 -1.88 13.85
C ARG A 16 4.17 -2.40 12.52
N GLY A 17 3.06 -1.86 12.02
CA GLY A 17 2.53 -2.24 10.71
C GLY A 17 3.46 -1.86 9.57
N LEU A 18 4.08 -0.67 9.62
CA LEU A 18 5.07 -0.25 8.62
C LEU A 18 6.36 -1.07 8.68
N VAL A 19 6.85 -1.39 9.88
CA VAL A 19 8.01 -2.29 10.02
C VAL A 19 7.70 -3.67 9.44
N THR A 20 6.52 -4.22 9.72
CA THR A 20 6.07 -5.51 9.15
C THR A 20 6.05 -5.47 7.62
N ALA A 21 5.52 -4.39 7.04
CA ALA A 21 5.50 -4.19 5.59
C ALA A 21 6.91 -4.10 4.99
N PHE A 22 7.81 -3.34 5.61
CA PHE A 22 9.16 -3.16 5.08
C PHE A 22 10.09 -4.36 5.33
N MET A 23 9.66 -5.32 6.14
CA MET A 23 10.34 -6.60 6.32
C MET A 23 9.71 -7.73 5.50
N SER A 24 8.60 -7.49 4.81
CA SER A 24 7.99 -8.46 3.89
C SER A 24 8.55 -8.27 2.49
N ASP A 25 9.21 -9.31 1.99
CA ASP A 25 9.77 -9.33 0.64
C ASP A 25 8.65 -9.20 -0.41
N GLU A 26 7.52 -9.87 -0.21
CA GLU A 26 6.38 -9.82 -1.13
C GLU A 26 5.76 -8.42 -1.19
N TYR A 27 5.68 -7.72 -0.05
CA TYR A 27 5.23 -6.33 -0.03
C TYR A 27 6.18 -5.43 -0.83
N LEU A 28 7.49 -5.58 -0.62
CA LEU A 28 8.50 -4.78 -1.32
C LEU A 28 8.56 -5.09 -2.82
N GLU A 29 8.38 -6.35 -3.21
CA GLU A 29 8.27 -6.75 -4.62
C GLU A 29 7.03 -6.12 -5.26
N ALA A 30 5.87 -6.20 -4.62
CA ALA A 30 4.64 -5.58 -5.12
C ALA A 30 4.78 -4.05 -5.24
N LEU A 31 5.45 -3.40 -4.28
CA LEU A 31 5.76 -1.97 -4.36
C LEU A 31 6.70 -1.66 -5.53
N ALA A 32 7.73 -2.48 -5.75
CA ALA A 32 8.65 -2.31 -6.88
C ALA A 32 7.93 -2.48 -8.22
N ASP A 33 7.06 -3.49 -8.36
CA ASP A 33 6.26 -3.71 -9.56
C ASP A 33 5.34 -2.52 -9.86
N ILE A 34 4.71 -1.94 -8.83
CA ILE A 34 3.88 -0.73 -9.00
C ILE A 34 4.73 0.47 -9.43
N ASN A 35 5.86 0.70 -8.76
CA ASN A 35 6.72 1.86 -9.03
C ASN A 35 7.37 1.82 -10.41
N ASN A 36 7.68 0.62 -10.91
CA ASN A 36 8.33 0.41 -12.19
C ASN A 36 7.33 0.18 -13.34
N ALA A 37 6.02 0.21 -13.08
CA ALA A 37 5.02 0.08 -14.13
C ALA A 37 5.07 1.29 -15.08
N GLU A 38 5.36 1.07 -16.35
CA GLU A 38 5.37 2.11 -17.38
C GLU A 38 3.99 2.26 -18.05
N THR A 39 3.14 1.24 -17.90
CA THR A 39 1.81 1.20 -18.49
C THR A 39 0.73 0.86 -17.47
N VAL A 40 -0.51 1.30 -17.75
CA VAL A 40 -1.69 0.93 -16.94
C VAL A 40 -1.89 -0.60 -16.91
N ALA A 41 -1.51 -1.31 -17.97
CA ALA A 41 -1.62 -2.77 -18.02
C ALA A 41 -0.67 -3.45 -17.02
N GLU A 42 0.59 -3.04 -16.99
CA GLU A 42 1.58 -3.54 -16.02
C GLU A 42 1.18 -3.22 -14.58
N LEU A 43 0.72 -1.99 -14.34
CA LEU A 43 0.24 -1.58 -13.03
C LEU A 43 -0.94 -2.44 -12.56
N ARG A 44 -1.90 -2.73 -13.45
CA ARG A 44 -3.04 -3.60 -13.14
C ARG A 44 -2.60 -5.03 -12.84
N ALA A 45 -1.59 -5.54 -13.55
CA ALA A 45 -1.01 -6.84 -13.26
C ALA A 45 -0.35 -6.87 -11.86
N ALA A 46 0.43 -5.85 -11.52
CA ALA A 46 1.01 -5.69 -10.18
C ALA A 46 -0.07 -5.62 -9.09
N ARG A 47 -1.19 -4.93 -9.35
CA ARG A 47 -2.30 -4.81 -8.41
C ARG A 47 -3.01 -6.15 -8.12
N VAL A 48 -2.94 -7.13 -9.02
CA VAL A 48 -3.45 -8.48 -8.72
C VAL A 48 -2.67 -9.09 -7.55
N LYS A 49 -1.34 -9.02 -7.58
CA LYS A 49 -0.48 -9.47 -6.46
C LYS A 49 -0.85 -8.77 -5.15
N VAL A 50 -1.11 -7.46 -5.19
CA VAL A 50 -1.54 -6.70 -4.01
C VAL A 50 -2.85 -7.24 -3.44
N LYS A 51 -3.84 -7.55 -4.27
CA LYS A 51 -5.13 -8.09 -3.79
C LYS A 51 -4.99 -9.45 -3.12
N ASP A 52 -4.08 -10.29 -3.62
CA ASP A 52 -3.79 -11.58 -3.00
C ASP A 52 -3.13 -11.37 -1.62
N LEU A 53 -2.14 -10.47 -1.54
CA LEU A 53 -1.52 -10.07 -0.28
C LEU A 53 -2.51 -9.45 0.70
N MET A 54 -3.47 -8.65 0.23
CA MET A 54 -4.52 -8.08 1.08
C MET A 54 -5.35 -9.17 1.77
N THR A 55 -5.64 -10.26 1.06
CA THR A 55 -6.38 -11.39 1.62
C THR A 55 -5.54 -12.07 2.70
N LEU A 56 -4.29 -12.39 2.38
CA LEU A 56 -3.35 -13.02 3.31
C LEU A 56 -3.17 -12.19 4.59
N TRP A 57 -2.95 -10.88 4.45
CA TRP A 57 -2.72 -10.00 5.59
C TRP A 57 -3.94 -9.85 6.48
N ARG A 58 -5.14 -9.89 5.92
CA ARG A 58 -6.39 -9.87 6.70
C ARG A 58 -6.58 -11.15 7.51
N GLU A 59 -6.02 -12.27 7.05
CA GLU A 59 -6.08 -13.55 7.75
C GLU A 59 -4.96 -13.69 8.79
N GLU A 60 -3.73 -13.36 8.42
CA GLU A 60 -2.55 -13.63 9.25
C GLU A 60 -2.17 -12.48 10.18
N VAL A 61 -2.31 -11.23 9.73
CA VAL A 61 -1.90 -10.01 10.45
C VAL A 61 -2.95 -8.90 10.35
N PRO A 62 -4.22 -9.14 10.74
CA PRO A 62 -5.33 -8.21 10.52
C PRO A 62 -5.12 -6.84 11.15
N GLU A 63 -4.35 -6.76 12.24
CA GLU A 63 -4.02 -5.50 12.91
C GLU A 63 -3.19 -4.55 12.02
N PHE A 64 -2.44 -5.09 11.05
CA PHE A 64 -1.55 -4.34 10.15
C PHE A 64 -2.03 -4.31 8.70
N ALA A 65 -3.22 -4.83 8.41
CA ALA A 65 -3.83 -4.81 7.07
C ALA A 65 -3.92 -3.40 6.45
N PHE A 66 -3.93 -2.34 7.27
CA PHE A 66 -3.90 -0.96 6.78
C PHE A 66 -2.67 -0.65 5.90
N ALA A 67 -1.53 -1.32 6.10
CA ALA A 67 -0.32 -1.05 5.33
C ALA A 67 -0.44 -1.59 3.90
N ILE A 68 -0.98 -2.80 3.73
CA ILE A 68 -1.27 -3.33 2.39
C ILE A 68 -2.45 -2.60 1.72
N ASP A 69 -3.45 -2.16 2.49
CA ASP A 69 -4.51 -1.29 1.97
C ASP A 69 -3.92 0.04 1.45
N ALA A 70 -2.92 0.62 2.14
CA ALA A 70 -2.22 1.82 1.68
C ALA A 70 -1.44 1.58 0.38
N LEU A 71 -0.82 0.41 0.21
CA LEU A 71 -0.16 0.05 -1.06
C LEU A 71 -1.16 -0.06 -2.22
N TYR A 72 -2.35 -0.62 -1.96
CA TYR A 72 -3.42 -0.65 -2.94
C TYR A 72 -3.84 0.78 -3.37
N LEU A 73 -4.09 1.67 -2.41
CA LEU A 73 -4.44 3.07 -2.68
C LEU A 73 -3.33 3.80 -3.43
N PHE A 74 -2.07 3.53 -3.10
CA PHE A 74 -0.92 4.06 -3.84
C PHE A 74 -0.98 3.63 -5.31
N SER A 75 -1.24 2.35 -5.59
CA SER A 75 -1.39 1.86 -6.96
C SER A 75 -2.53 2.53 -7.73
N GLU A 76 -3.64 2.90 -7.08
CA GLU A 76 -4.74 3.64 -7.73
C GLU A 76 -4.32 5.07 -8.09
N LYS A 77 -3.50 5.71 -7.25
CA LYS A 77 -2.93 7.03 -7.53
C LYS A 77 -1.93 7.00 -8.68
N VAL A 78 -1.09 5.97 -8.76
CA VAL A 78 -0.21 5.76 -9.92
C VAL A 78 -1.03 5.57 -11.19
N GLU A 79 -2.15 4.84 -11.16
CA GLU A 79 -3.00 4.66 -12.34
C GLU A 79 -3.60 5.99 -12.82
N GLN A 80 -4.07 6.82 -11.89
CA GLN A 80 -4.58 8.16 -12.20
C GLN A 80 -3.50 9.03 -12.88
N GLN A 81 -2.25 8.94 -12.42
CA GLN A 81 -1.12 9.63 -13.02
C GLN A 81 -0.81 9.13 -14.44
N LEU A 82 -0.70 7.81 -14.62
CA LEU A 82 -0.43 7.20 -15.94
C LEU A 82 -1.56 7.46 -16.95
N ALA A 83 -2.82 7.50 -16.49
CA ALA A 83 -3.97 7.81 -17.33
C ALA A 83 -4.13 9.31 -17.64
N GLY A 84 -3.25 10.19 -17.11
CA GLY A 84 -3.36 11.64 -17.31
C GLY A 84 -4.55 12.28 -16.60
N THR A 85 -5.09 11.64 -15.56
CA THR A 85 -6.24 12.11 -14.76
C THR A 85 -5.83 12.68 -13.39
N ALA A 86 -4.53 12.87 -13.16
CA ALA A 86 -4.01 13.54 -11.97
C ALA A 86 -4.38 15.04 -11.99
N GLY A 87 -5.43 15.39 -11.25
CA GLY A 87 -5.77 16.76 -10.83
C GLY A 87 -5.41 16.99 -9.37
#